data_AF-A0A1I7ERZ3-F1
#
_entry.id   AF-A0A1I7ERZ3-F1
#
_cell.length_a   1.000
_cell.length_b   1.000
_cell.length_c   1.000
_cell.angle_alpha   90.00
_cell.angle_beta   90.00
_cell.angle_gamma   90.00
#
_symmetry.space_group_name_H-M   'P 1'
#
loop_
_entity.id
_entity.type
_entity.pdbx_description
1 polymer ?
#
loop_
_entity_poly.entity_id
_entity_poly.type
_entity_poly.pdbx_seq_one_letter_code
_entity_poly.pdbx_strand_id
1 'polypeptide(L)'
;MIVDNPAARLLAILKAGKTKDVRLPSRQVWYELLQVEPGNHALLAERLAKLMALPAIIATEMQEHHADENQTVSYWRGRVDSAFVNININAPWAEFINQIDDHSLNYLSVTAKLLQHATKLKPFGQAHLGELRGTLNELLKEVIEAEIDAEVKLSITRYLGRLINSIDEYFITGVLPILDAANATFGNVVVDPKYKEFLTNEPLGKKLVSAVSTVANAVTVVTGLPQLGQMLGLLISNAM
;
A
#
# COMPACT_ATOMS: atom_id res chain seq x y z
N MET A 1 -11.16 -9.67 4.56
CA MET A 1 -11.42 -8.24 4.36
C MET A 1 -10.30 -7.48 5.04
N ILE A 2 -9.43 -6.79 4.28
CA ILE A 2 -8.41 -5.92 4.89
C ILE A 2 -9.10 -4.59 5.13
N VAL A 3 -9.12 -4.17 6.39
CA VAL A 3 -9.61 -2.84 6.74
C VAL A 3 -8.42 -1.89 6.64
N ASP A 4 -8.66 -0.67 6.14
CA ASP A 4 -7.60 0.31 5.94
C ASP A 4 -7.17 0.93 7.28
N ASN A 5 -6.52 0.11 8.10
CA ASN A 5 -6.16 0.36 9.47
C ASN A 5 -4.77 -0.23 9.71
N PRO A 6 -3.76 0.57 10.04
CA PRO A 6 -2.37 0.10 10.14
C PRO A 6 -2.20 -0.97 11.23
N ALA A 7 -2.90 -0.86 12.35
CA ALA A 7 -2.86 -1.87 13.42
C ALA A 7 -3.51 -3.18 12.97
N ALA A 8 -4.61 -3.12 12.22
CA ALA A 8 -5.24 -4.31 11.66
C ALA A 8 -4.32 -5.03 10.64
N ARG A 9 -3.60 -4.26 9.80
CA ARG A 9 -2.62 -4.79 8.85
C ARG A 9 -1.45 -5.47 9.55
N LEU A 10 -0.82 -4.79 10.52
CA LEU A 10 0.26 -5.38 11.33
C LEU A 10 -0.21 -6.65 12.04
N LEU A 11 -1.39 -6.60 12.69
CA LEU A 11 -1.97 -7.75 13.38
C LEU A 11 -2.20 -8.94 12.45
N ALA A 12 -2.73 -8.70 11.25
CA ALA A 12 -2.98 -9.75 10.27
C ALA A 12 -1.67 -10.46 9.86
N ILE A 13 -0.62 -9.68 9.59
CA ILE A 13 0.71 -10.22 9.22
C ILE A 13 1.30 -11.01 10.38
N LEU A 14 1.29 -10.49 11.61
CA LEU A 14 1.85 -11.18 12.78
C LEU A 14 1.07 -12.45 13.13
N LYS A 15 -0.27 -12.42 13.03
CA LYS A 15 -1.10 -13.62 13.21
C LYS A 15 -0.84 -14.67 12.14
N ALA A 16 -0.68 -14.27 10.88
CA ALA A 16 -0.27 -15.19 9.82
C ALA A 16 1.13 -15.75 10.08
N GLY A 17 2.03 -14.97 10.66
CA GLY A 17 3.35 -15.42 11.11
C GLY A 17 3.29 -16.48 12.22
N LYS A 18 2.36 -16.34 13.17
CA LYS A 18 2.15 -17.33 14.25
C LYS A 18 1.72 -18.71 13.77
N THR A 19 1.17 -18.83 12.57
CA THR A 19 0.76 -20.14 12.00
C THR A 19 1.86 -20.84 11.22
N LYS A 20 3.03 -20.20 11.05
CA LYS A 20 4.16 -20.75 10.31
C LYS A 20 4.98 -21.71 11.16
N ASP A 21 5.61 -22.69 10.51
CA ASP A 21 6.56 -23.58 11.18
C ASP A 21 7.76 -22.76 11.68
N VAL A 22 7.94 -22.75 13.00
CA VAL A 22 8.96 -21.97 13.71
C VAL A 22 10.39 -22.40 13.37
N ARG A 23 10.57 -23.56 12.75
CA ARG A 23 11.90 -24.08 12.34
C ARG A 23 12.34 -23.56 10.97
N LEU A 24 11.43 -22.99 10.18
CA LEU A 24 11.76 -22.46 8.86
C LEU A 24 12.70 -21.26 8.98
N PRO A 25 13.60 -21.04 8.01
CA PRO A 25 14.36 -19.79 7.94
C PRO A 25 13.43 -18.59 7.86
N SER A 26 13.67 -17.56 8.67
CA SER A 26 12.84 -16.35 8.73
C SER A 26 12.65 -15.70 7.36
N ARG A 27 13.68 -15.71 6.50
CA ARG A 27 13.62 -15.21 5.12
C ARG A 27 12.53 -15.90 4.31
N GLN A 28 12.40 -17.23 4.41
CA GLN A 28 11.39 -17.99 3.70
C GLN A 28 9.99 -17.60 4.16
N VAL A 29 9.80 -17.47 5.47
CA VAL A 29 8.54 -17.02 6.05
C VAL A 29 8.21 -15.60 5.58
N TRP A 30 9.19 -14.70 5.56
CA TRP A 30 8.97 -13.34 5.10
C TRP A 30 8.66 -13.22 3.61
N TYR A 31 9.27 -14.05 2.75
CA TYR A 31 8.86 -14.12 1.34
C TYR A 31 7.35 -14.39 1.21
N GLU A 32 6.85 -15.36 1.97
CA GLU A 32 5.44 -15.72 1.92
C GLU A 32 4.54 -14.64 2.52
N LEU A 33 4.84 -14.17 3.75
CA LEU A 33 4.02 -13.19 4.45
C LEU A 33 3.97 -11.84 3.72
N LEU A 34 5.06 -11.46 3.06
CA LEU A 34 5.16 -10.21 2.32
C LEU A 34 4.87 -10.37 0.83
N GLN A 35 4.37 -11.54 0.39
CA GLN A 35 3.98 -11.80 -1.00
C GLN A 35 5.11 -11.47 -2.00
N VAL A 36 6.34 -11.83 -1.66
CA VAL A 36 7.54 -11.59 -2.47
C VAL A 36 8.02 -12.91 -3.04
N GLU A 37 8.29 -12.92 -4.34
CA GLU A 37 8.88 -14.09 -5.00
C GLU A 37 10.26 -14.44 -4.39
N PRO A 38 10.53 -15.73 -4.10
CA PRO A 38 11.83 -16.14 -3.61
C PRO A 38 12.98 -15.67 -4.52
N GLY A 39 14.02 -15.11 -3.92
CA GLY A 39 15.18 -14.55 -4.64
C GLY A 39 15.09 -13.04 -4.90
N ASN A 40 13.90 -12.41 -4.80
CA ASN A 40 13.79 -10.96 -4.91
C ASN A 40 14.13 -10.26 -3.57
N HIS A 41 15.43 -10.20 -3.25
CA HIS A 41 15.94 -9.66 -1.99
C HIS A 41 15.67 -8.17 -1.81
N ALA A 42 15.70 -7.39 -2.89
CA ALA A 42 15.46 -5.95 -2.86
C ALA A 42 14.01 -5.65 -2.45
N LEU A 43 13.04 -6.30 -3.12
CA LEU A 43 11.62 -6.14 -2.78
C LEU A 43 11.30 -6.66 -1.37
N LEU A 44 11.95 -7.75 -0.96
CA LEU A 44 11.82 -8.25 0.41
C LEU A 44 12.25 -7.19 1.44
N ALA A 45 13.42 -6.58 1.24
CA ALA A 45 13.93 -5.55 2.13
C ALA A 45 13.02 -4.31 2.16
N GLU A 46 12.53 -3.88 0.99
CA GLU A 46 11.60 -2.76 0.87
C GLU A 46 10.29 -3.00 1.65
N ARG A 47 9.64 -4.14 1.44
CA ARG A 47 8.37 -4.46 2.11
C ARG A 47 8.56 -4.69 3.60
N LEU A 48 9.69 -5.27 4.00
CA LEU A 48 10.04 -5.43 5.41
C LEU A 48 10.23 -4.06 6.08
N ALA A 49 10.90 -3.11 5.42
CA ALA A 49 11.06 -1.75 5.94
C ALA A 49 9.70 -1.04 6.10
N LYS A 50 8.77 -1.21 5.14
CA LYS A 50 7.39 -0.69 5.23
C LYS A 50 6.63 -1.31 6.41
N LEU A 51 6.78 -2.61 6.63
CA LEU A 51 6.19 -3.30 7.79
C LEU A 51 6.78 -2.77 9.10
N MET A 52 8.09 -2.57 9.17
CA MET A 52 8.80 -2.00 10.33
C MET A 52 8.37 -0.57 10.65
N ALA A 53 7.80 0.17 9.70
CA ALA A 53 7.26 1.51 9.94
C ALA A 53 5.88 1.48 10.63
N LEU A 54 5.12 0.38 10.51
CA LEU A 54 3.75 0.31 11.05
C LEU A 54 3.66 0.58 12.56
N PRO A 55 4.53 0.03 13.45
CA PRO A 55 4.44 0.33 14.88
C PRO A 55 4.52 1.83 15.21
N ALA A 56 5.37 2.58 14.50
CA ALA A 56 5.49 4.02 14.67
C ALA A 56 4.23 4.76 14.17
N ILE A 57 3.74 4.40 12.98
CA ILE A 57 2.51 4.97 12.41
C ILE A 57 1.32 4.75 13.35
N ILE A 58 1.15 3.53 13.85
CA ILE A 58 0.07 3.17 14.78
C ILE A 58 0.16 3.99 16.07
N ALA A 59 1.36 4.17 16.62
CA ALA A 59 1.55 4.93 17.84
C ALA A 59 1.20 6.42 17.65
N THR A 60 1.55 7.00 16.50
CA THR A 60 1.15 8.38 16.14
C THR A 60 -0.37 8.50 16.05
N GLU A 61 -1.04 7.62 15.31
CA GLU A 61 -2.51 7.65 15.19
C GLU A 61 -3.22 7.44 16.55
N MET A 62 -2.69 6.56 17.39
CA MET A 62 -3.22 6.36 18.75
C MET A 62 -3.02 7.58 19.64
N GLN A 63 -1.88 8.27 19.53
CA GLN A 63 -1.64 9.50 20.29
C GLN A 63 -2.60 10.62 19.89
N GLU A 64 -2.98 10.70 18.61
CA GLU A 64 -3.91 11.71 18.09
C GLU A 64 -5.37 11.45 18.52
N HIS A 65 -5.78 10.19 18.63
CA HIS A 65 -7.19 9.82 18.83
C HIS A 65 -7.52 9.25 20.22
N HIS A 66 -6.55 8.65 20.93
CA HIS A 66 -6.73 7.87 22.17
C HIS A 66 -5.50 8.00 23.08
N ALA A 67 -5.11 9.22 23.44
CA ALA A 67 -3.90 9.51 24.21
C ALA A 67 -3.86 8.86 25.62
N ASP A 68 -5.00 8.44 26.15
CA ASP A 68 -5.16 7.74 27.42
C ASP A 68 -4.71 6.26 27.37
N GLU A 69 -4.60 5.67 26.18
CA GLU A 69 -4.22 4.25 25.97
C GLU A 69 -2.70 4.01 25.81
N ASN A 70 -1.87 4.98 26.22
CA ASN A 70 -0.42 4.96 26.02
C ASN A 70 0.29 3.73 26.59
N GLN A 71 -0.17 3.21 27.74
CA GLN A 71 0.44 2.03 28.37
C GLN A 71 0.21 0.76 27.53
N THR A 72 -1.00 0.57 27.01
CA THR A 72 -1.36 -0.54 26.13
C THR A 72 -0.50 -0.52 24.86
N VAL A 73 -0.35 0.66 24.24
CA VAL A 73 0.45 0.85 23.04
C VAL A 73 1.94 0.57 23.30
N SER A 74 2.48 1.11 24.40
CA SER A 74 3.89 0.95 24.76
C SER A 74 4.31 -0.51 24.92
N TYR A 75 3.44 -1.35 25.53
CA TYR A 75 3.75 -2.76 25.77
C TYR A 75 3.95 -3.55 24.47
N TRP A 76 2.93 -3.62 23.62
CA TRP A 76 3.01 -4.44 22.41
C TRP A 76 4.02 -3.86 21.42
N ARG A 77 4.13 -2.52 21.35
CA ARG A 77 5.09 -1.86 20.48
C ARG A 77 6.53 -2.18 20.89
N GLY A 78 6.85 -2.12 22.19
CA GLY A 78 8.20 -2.45 22.67
C GLY A 78 8.62 -3.88 22.29
N ARG A 79 7.70 -4.84 22.33
CA ARG A 79 7.94 -6.22 21.87
C ARG A 79 8.16 -6.31 20.36
N VAL A 80 7.29 -5.69 19.58
CA VAL A 80 7.37 -5.71 18.11
C VAL A 80 8.62 -4.97 17.61
N ASP A 81 8.92 -3.79 18.16
CA ASP A 81 10.12 -3.01 17.83
C ASP A 81 11.39 -3.80 18.18
N SER A 82 11.43 -4.46 19.35
CA SER A 82 12.57 -5.32 19.73
C SER A 82 12.75 -6.51 18.78
N ALA A 83 11.66 -7.14 18.34
CA ALA A 83 11.70 -8.23 17.36
C ALA A 83 12.26 -7.77 16.01
N PHE A 84 11.87 -6.58 15.55
CA PHE A 84 12.37 -6.01 14.32
C PHE A 84 13.83 -5.53 14.40
N VAL A 85 14.25 -4.93 15.52
CA VAL A 85 15.65 -4.50 15.72
C VAL A 85 16.60 -5.69 15.70
N ASN A 86 16.19 -6.82 16.29
CA ASN A 86 16.99 -8.04 16.35
C ASN A 86 16.71 -9.02 15.21
N ILE A 87 16.17 -8.53 14.09
CA ILE A 87 15.78 -9.40 12.98
C ILE A 87 17.00 -10.10 12.37
N ASN A 88 16.99 -11.42 12.40
CA ASN A 88 17.93 -12.25 11.66
C ASN A 88 17.17 -13.06 10.61
N ILE A 89 17.20 -12.60 9.36
CA ILE A 89 16.47 -13.27 8.28
C ILE A 89 17.00 -14.69 7.99
N ASN A 90 18.21 -15.03 8.42
CA ASN A 90 18.79 -16.36 8.21
C ASN A 90 18.55 -17.31 9.40
N ALA A 91 18.11 -16.78 10.53
CA ALA A 91 17.77 -17.57 11.71
C ALA A 91 16.43 -18.30 11.55
N PRO A 92 16.19 -19.36 12.35
CA PRO A 92 14.88 -19.96 12.49
C PRO A 92 13.81 -18.91 12.85
N TRP A 93 12.62 -19.07 12.30
CA TRP A 93 11.48 -18.17 12.49
C TRP A 93 11.11 -17.99 13.97
N ALA A 94 11.35 -19.03 14.78
CA ALA A 94 11.24 -19.00 16.24
C ALA A 94 11.92 -17.78 16.87
N GLU A 95 13.10 -17.38 16.38
CA GLU A 95 13.87 -16.26 16.95
C GLU A 95 13.14 -14.93 16.80
N PHE A 96 12.37 -14.74 15.72
CA PHE A 96 11.54 -13.54 15.54
C PHE A 96 10.19 -13.69 16.25
N ILE A 97 9.42 -14.72 15.91
CA ILE A 97 8.00 -14.77 16.26
C ILE A 97 7.73 -15.04 17.75
N ASN A 98 8.69 -15.64 18.47
CA ASN A 98 8.56 -15.88 19.91
C ASN A 98 8.81 -14.62 20.76
N GLN A 99 9.38 -13.56 20.18
CA GLN A 99 9.53 -12.27 20.87
C GLN A 99 8.18 -11.54 21.00
N ILE A 100 7.18 -11.93 20.22
CA ILE A 100 5.84 -11.34 20.18
C ILE A 100 4.88 -12.28 20.90
N ASP A 101 4.56 -12.00 22.16
CA ASP A 101 3.65 -12.83 22.96
C ASP A 101 2.17 -12.63 22.60
N ASP A 102 1.32 -13.55 23.06
CA ASP A 102 -0.13 -13.48 22.81
C ASP A 102 -0.77 -12.25 23.45
N HIS A 103 -0.19 -11.74 24.54
CA HIS A 103 -0.65 -10.51 25.17
C HIS A 103 -0.45 -9.30 24.26
N SER A 104 0.70 -9.21 23.59
CA SER A 104 1.01 -8.20 22.58
C SER A 104 0.04 -8.27 21.41
N LEU A 105 -0.30 -9.47 20.94
CA LEU A 105 -1.29 -9.65 19.86
C LEU A 105 -2.71 -9.26 20.30
N ASN A 106 -3.08 -9.53 21.55
CA ASN A 106 -4.37 -9.13 22.10
C ASN A 106 -4.47 -7.61 22.24
N TYR A 107 -3.43 -6.96 22.77
CA TYR A 107 -3.37 -5.50 22.87
C TYR A 107 -3.38 -4.84 21.49
N LEU A 108 -2.58 -5.33 20.54
CA LEU A 108 -2.63 -4.84 19.16
C LEU A 108 -4.02 -5.06 18.52
N SER A 109 -4.72 -6.14 18.87
CA SER A 109 -6.11 -6.35 18.44
C SER A 109 -7.10 -5.35 19.03
N VAL A 110 -6.87 -4.88 20.26
CA VAL A 110 -7.66 -3.80 20.87
C VAL A 110 -7.33 -2.47 20.18
N THR A 111 -6.04 -2.16 19.99
CA THR A 111 -5.58 -0.99 19.24
C THR A 111 -6.21 -0.92 17.85
N ALA A 112 -6.26 -2.04 17.12
CA ALA A 112 -6.94 -2.11 15.83
C ALA A 112 -8.43 -1.75 15.92
N LYS A 113 -9.16 -2.21 16.94
CA LYS A 113 -10.58 -1.87 17.13
C LYS A 113 -10.76 -0.37 17.46
N LEU A 114 -9.91 0.19 18.30
CA LEU A 114 -9.95 1.60 18.68
C LEU A 114 -9.72 2.52 17.47
N LEU A 115 -8.68 2.25 16.66
CA LEU A 115 -8.42 2.99 15.44
C LEU A 115 -9.52 2.84 14.40
N GLN A 116 -10.13 1.65 14.32
CA GLN A 116 -11.24 1.42 13.39
C GLN A 116 -12.46 2.30 13.72
N HIS A 117 -12.75 2.46 15.00
CA HIS A 117 -13.87 3.28 15.47
C HIS A 117 -13.60 4.77 15.24
N ALA A 118 -12.34 5.20 15.34
CA ALA A 118 -11.94 6.60 15.11
C ALA A 118 -12.00 7.01 13.63
N THR A 119 -11.50 6.17 12.72
CA THR A 119 -11.27 6.53 11.31
C THR A 119 -12.50 6.43 10.41
N LYS A 120 -13.56 5.69 10.80
CA LYS A 120 -14.81 5.49 10.01
C LYS A 120 -14.59 5.05 8.54
N LEU A 121 -13.40 4.56 8.19
CA LEU A 121 -13.06 4.14 6.84
C LEU A 121 -13.88 2.93 6.43
N LYS A 122 -14.39 2.95 5.20
CA LYS A 122 -15.06 1.77 4.64
C LYS A 122 -14.00 0.70 4.29
N PRO A 123 -14.31 -0.59 4.44
CA PRO A 123 -13.39 -1.62 3.98
C PRO A 123 -13.19 -1.51 2.46
N PHE A 124 -11.94 -1.53 2.00
CA PHE A 124 -11.63 -1.64 0.57
C PHE A 124 -11.68 -3.13 0.18
N GLY A 125 -12.59 -3.50 -0.72
CA GLY A 125 -12.76 -4.88 -1.13
C GLY A 125 -11.55 -5.41 -1.92
N GLN A 126 -10.96 -6.53 -1.49
CA GLN A 126 -9.81 -7.13 -2.20
C GLN A 126 -10.11 -7.52 -3.66
N ALA A 127 -11.33 -8.00 -3.94
CA ALA A 127 -11.74 -8.31 -5.31
C ALA A 127 -11.65 -7.09 -6.22
N HIS A 128 -12.07 -5.92 -5.71
CA HIS A 128 -12.02 -4.68 -6.46
C HIS A 128 -10.58 -4.20 -6.70
N LEU A 129 -9.65 -4.35 -5.72
CA LEU A 129 -8.23 -4.08 -5.96
C LEU A 129 -7.65 -4.99 -7.05
N GLY A 130 -8.05 -6.26 -7.07
CA GLY A 130 -7.63 -7.21 -8.11
C GLY A 130 -8.07 -6.79 -9.51
N GLU A 131 -9.32 -6.35 -9.68
CA GLU A 131 -9.84 -5.82 -10.94
C GLU A 131 -9.10 -4.56 -11.40
N LEU A 132 -8.88 -3.60 -10.48
CA LEU A 132 -8.12 -2.38 -10.76
C LEU A 132 -6.69 -2.70 -11.19
N ARG A 133 -6.03 -3.60 -10.44
CA ARG A 133 -4.68 -4.09 -10.76
C ARG A 133 -4.63 -4.75 -12.15
N GLY A 134 -5.62 -5.59 -12.49
CA GLY A 134 -5.72 -6.24 -13.79
C GLY A 134 -5.79 -5.22 -14.92
N THR A 135 -6.71 -4.25 -14.79
CA THR A 135 -6.90 -3.16 -15.75
C THR A 135 -5.61 -2.36 -15.98
N LEU A 136 -4.88 -2.04 -14.91
CA LEU A 136 -3.62 -1.29 -15.00
C LEU A 136 -2.50 -2.10 -15.65
N ASN A 137 -2.42 -3.41 -15.40
CA ASN A 137 -1.43 -4.27 -16.05
C ASN A 137 -1.67 -4.42 -17.56
N GLU A 138 -2.94 -4.56 -17.97
CA GLU A 138 -3.31 -4.57 -19.38
C GLU A 138 -2.92 -3.26 -20.06
N LEU A 139 -3.24 -2.13 -19.42
CA LEU A 139 -2.86 -0.82 -19.92
C LEU A 139 -1.33 -0.63 -19.98
N LEU A 140 -0.59 -1.10 -18.98
CA LEU A 140 0.87 -1.05 -18.98
C LEU A 140 1.44 -1.83 -20.17
N LYS A 141 0.89 -3.02 -20.45
CA LYS A 141 1.29 -3.82 -21.61
C LYS A 141 1.03 -3.08 -22.93
N GLU A 142 -0.15 -2.49 -23.09
CA GLU A 142 -0.49 -1.69 -24.27
C GLU A 142 0.46 -0.51 -24.47
N VAL A 143 0.83 0.20 -23.40
CA VAL A 143 1.78 1.33 -23.45
C VAL A 143 3.18 0.87 -23.87
N ILE A 144 3.64 -0.28 -23.38
CA ILE A 144 4.95 -0.85 -23.76
C ILE A 144 4.97 -1.15 -25.26
N GLU A 145 3.89 -1.75 -25.78
CA GLU A 145 3.73 -2.17 -27.18
C GLU A 145 3.43 -0.99 -28.14
N ALA A 146 2.90 0.13 -27.64
CA ALA A 146 2.49 1.26 -28.47
C ALA A 146 3.67 2.01 -29.12
N GLU A 147 3.49 2.45 -30.36
CA GLU A 147 4.44 3.32 -31.07
C GLU A 147 4.18 4.79 -30.73
N ILE A 148 4.65 5.21 -29.55
CA ILE A 148 4.52 6.59 -29.03
C ILE A 148 5.90 7.16 -28.68
N ASP A 149 5.98 8.47 -28.45
CA ASP A 149 7.20 9.16 -28.02
C ASP A 149 7.85 8.45 -26.81
N ALA A 150 9.17 8.25 -26.88
CA ALA A 150 9.91 7.45 -25.90
C ALA A 150 9.91 8.06 -24.49
N GLU A 151 9.90 9.39 -24.39
CA GLU A 151 9.85 10.11 -23.12
C GLU A 151 8.46 9.99 -22.48
N VAL A 152 7.41 10.09 -23.30
CA VAL A 152 6.02 9.86 -22.89
C VAL A 152 5.84 8.41 -22.42
N LYS A 153 6.32 7.43 -23.19
CA LYS A 153 6.28 6.01 -22.82
C LYS A 153 6.99 5.75 -21.49
N LEU A 154 8.20 6.29 -21.31
CA LEU A 154 8.95 6.15 -20.06
C LEU A 154 8.21 6.75 -18.87
N SER A 155 7.60 7.92 -19.03
CA SER A 155 6.81 8.56 -17.98
C SER A 155 5.59 7.73 -17.60
N ILE A 156 4.81 7.27 -18.57
CA ILE A 156 3.59 6.49 -18.33
C ILE A 156 3.92 5.15 -17.66
N THR A 157 4.89 4.42 -18.20
CA THR A 157 5.31 3.12 -17.65
C THR A 157 5.76 3.25 -16.19
N ARG A 158 6.50 4.32 -15.86
CA ARG A 158 6.90 4.64 -14.49
C ARG A 158 5.69 4.89 -13.57
N TYR A 159 4.71 5.68 -14.00
CA TYR A 159 3.54 6.00 -13.18
C TYR A 159 2.61 4.81 -12.99
N LEU A 160 2.33 4.05 -14.06
CA LEU A 160 1.56 2.82 -13.98
C LEU A 160 2.24 1.80 -13.07
N GLY A 161 3.56 1.61 -13.20
CA GLY A 161 4.31 0.73 -12.32
C GLY A 161 4.22 1.14 -10.85
N ARG A 162 4.34 2.44 -10.55
CA ARG A 162 4.18 2.96 -9.19
C ARG A 162 2.77 2.71 -8.63
N LEU A 163 1.74 2.90 -9.45
CA LEU A 163 0.34 2.69 -9.06
C LEU A 163 0.04 1.22 -8.81
N ILE A 164 0.49 0.32 -9.70
CA ILE A 164 0.39 -1.13 -9.54
C ILE A 164 1.10 -1.57 -8.26
N ASN A 165 2.34 -1.12 -8.03
CA ASN A 165 3.09 -1.46 -6.82
C ASN A 165 2.36 -1.01 -5.55
N SER A 166 1.74 0.18 -5.56
CA SER A 166 0.99 0.69 -4.41
C SER A 166 -0.28 -0.15 -4.12
N ILE A 167 -0.90 -0.72 -5.16
CA ILE A 167 -2.00 -1.68 -5.00
C ILE A 167 -1.47 -3.00 -4.43
N ASP A 168 -0.35 -3.50 -4.95
CA ASP A 168 0.26 -4.76 -4.51
C ASP A 168 0.73 -4.70 -3.05
N GLU A 169 1.04 -3.51 -2.56
CA GLU A 169 1.50 -3.26 -1.20
C GLU A 169 0.39 -2.81 -0.24
N TYR A 170 -0.85 -2.70 -0.72
CA TYR A 170 -2.01 -2.28 0.07
C TYR A 170 -2.13 -3.03 1.42
N PHE A 171 -1.79 -4.32 1.43
CA PHE A 171 -1.85 -5.15 2.63
C PHE A 171 -0.88 -4.72 3.74
N ILE A 172 0.15 -3.92 3.41
CA ILE A 172 1.10 -3.31 4.35
C ILE A 172 0.79 -1.82 4.50
N THR A 173 0.70 -1.10 3.39
CA THR A 173 0.74 0.38 3.39
C THR A 173 -0.64 1.03 3.48
N GLY A 174 -1.71 0.30 3.17
CA GLY A 174 -3.05 0.87 3.13
C GLY A 174 -3.35 1.66 1.87
N VAL A 175 -4.45 2.41 1.89
CA VAL A 175 -5.04 3.00 0.68
C VAL A 175 -4.36 4.31 0.24
N LEU A 176 -3.79 5.07 1.18
CA LEU A 176 -3.26 6.42 0.89
C LEU A 176 -2.18 6.44 -0.20
N PRO A 177 -1.19 5.52 -0.22
CA PRO A 177 -0.20 5.48 -1.30
C PRO A 177 -0.79 5.23 -2.68
N ILE A 178 -1.94 4.53 -2.78
CA ILE A 178 -2.65 4.32 -4.04
C ILE A 178 -3.20 5.67 -4.54
N LEU A 179 -3.79 6.47 -3.64
CA LEU A 179 -4.27 7.81 -3.96
C LEU A 179 -3.12 8.72 -4.41
N ASP A 180 -2.00 8.68 -3.71
CA ASP A 180 -0.81 9.49 -4.03
C ASP A 180 -0.22 9.12 -5.38
N ALA A 181 -0.11 7.83 -5.69
CA ALA A 181 0.36 7.36 -6.99
C ALA A 181 -0.60 7.75 -8.13
N ALA A 182 -1.91 7.68 -7.90
CA ALA A 182 -2.91 8.13 -8.87
C ALA A 182 -2.80 9.65 -9.12
N ASN A 183 -2.70 10.46 -8.06
CA ASN A 183 -2.51 11.91 -8.17
C ASN A 183 -1.19 12.27 -8.87
N ALA A 184 -0.09 11.55 -8.57
CA ALA A 184 1.20 11.77 -9.21
C ALA A 184 1.15 11.53 -10.73
N THR A 185 0.28 10.62 -11.18
CA THR A 185 0.09 10.33 -12.61
C THR A 185 -0.51 11.53 -13.35
N PHE A 186 -1.36 12.33 -12.68
CA PHE A 186 -1.92 13.56 -13.23
C PHE A 186 -1.05 14.80 -13.00
N GLY A 187 -0.22 14.82 -11.95
CA GLY A 187 0.63 15.97 -11.62
C GLY A 187 1.57 16.40 -12.76
N ASN A 188 2.06 15.43 -13.55
CA ASN A 188 2.97 15.71 -14.67
C ASN A 188 2.32 16.48 -15.83
N VAL A 189 1.00 16.49 -15.94
CA VAL A 189 0.29 17.15 -17.04
C VAL A 189 0.53 18.66 -17.07
N VAL A 190 0.83 19.25 -15.91
CA VAL A 190 1.07 20.69 -15.77
C VAL A 190 2.43 21.11 -16.36
N VAL A 191 3.41 20.20 -16.35
CA VAL A 191 4.82 20.54 -16.65
C VAL A 191 5.37 19.89 -17.91
N ASP A 192 4.69 18.88 -18.46
CA ASP A 192 5.11 18.15 -19.66
C ASP A 192 4.05 18.28 -20.78
N PRO A 193 4.29 19.15 -21.78
CA PRO A 193 3.35 19.36 -22.89
C PRO A 193 3.09 18.12 -23.73
N LYS A 194 4.10 17.28 -23.97
CA LYS A 194 3.94 16.05 -24.77
C LYS A 194 3.08 15.03 -24.04
N TYR A 195 3.31 14.90 -22.73
CA TYR A 195 2.49 14.06 -21.87
C TYR A 195 1.04 14.55 -21.84
N LYS A 196 0.82 15.86 -21.70
CA LYS A 196 -0.51 16.46 -21.78
C LYS A 196 -1.19 16.17 -23.12
N GLU A 197 -0.48 16.37 -24.22
CA GLU A 197 -1.00 16.13 -25.57
C GLU A 197 -1.42 14.67 -25.75
N PHE A 198 -0.56 13.74 -25.33
CA PHE A 198 -0.85 12.31 -25.34
C PHE A 198 -2.13 11.98 -24.55
N LEU A 199 -2.25 12.45 -23.30
CA LEU A 199 -3.44 12.18 -22.49
C LEU A 199 -4.74 12.73 -23.09
N THR A 200 -4.65 13.81 -23.87
CA THR A 200 -5.82 14.53 -24.40
C THR A 200 -6.24 13.98 -25.76
N ASN A 201 -5.29 13.71 -26.64
CA ASN A 201 -5.54 13.44 -28.05
C ASN A 201 -5.49 11.95 -28.41
N GLU A 202 -4.66 11.17 -27.72
CA GLU A 202 -4.47 9.75 -28.05
C GLU A 202 -5.53 8.85 -27.39
N PRO A 203 -6.08 7.85 -28.11
CA PRO A 203 -7.01 6.88 -27.51
C PRO A 203 -6.43 6.16 -26.29
N LEU A 204 -5.14 5.82 -26.34
CA LEU A 204 -4.43 5.18 -25.23
C LEU A 204 -4.27 6.14 -24.03
N GLY A 205 -4.06 7.44 -24.30
CA GLY A 205 -4.03 8.48 -23.27
C GLY A 205 -5.37 8.64 -22.57
N LYS A 206 -6.48 8.65 -23.32
CA LYS A 206 -7.84 8.68 -22.76
C LYS A 206 -8.13 7.43 -21.90
N LYS A 207 -7.68 6.25 -22.35
CA LYS A 207 -7.78 5.01 -21.59
C LYS A 207 -7.01 5.09 -20.27
N LEU A 208 -5.81 5.67 -20.28
CA LEU A 208 -5.02 5.93 -19.08
C LEU A 208 -5.72 6.88 -18.11
N VAL A 209 -6.23 8.01 -18.59
CA VAL A 209 -7.01 8.95 -17.76
C VAL A 209 -8.20 8.25 -17.12
N SER A 210 -8.95 7.44 -17.88
CA SER A 210 -10.09 6.69 -17.37
C SER A 210 -9.68 5.67 -16.30
N ALA A 211 -8.65 4.85 -16.54
CA ALA A 211 -8.19 3.83 -15.60
C ALA A 211 -7.72 4.46 -14.28
N VAL A 212 -6.89 5.51 -14.35
CA VAL A 212 -6.38 6.20 -13.15
C VAL A 212 -7.52 6.88 -12.41
N SER A 213 -8.47 7.52 -13.12
CA SER A 213 -9.66 8.12 -12.50
C SER A 213 -10.52 7.09 -11.78
N THR A 214 -10.68 5.89 -12.34
CA THR A 214 -11.42 4.79 -11.69
C THR A 214 -10.76 4.35 -10.39
N VAL A 215 -9.44 4.15 -10.40
CA VAL A 215 -8.66 3.81 -9.18
C VAL A 215 -8.84 4.90 -8.14
N ALA A 216 -8.64 6.14 -8.56
CA ALA A 216 -8.72 7.29 -7.69
C ALA A 216 -10.14 7.38 -7.08
N ASN A 217 -11.21 7.31 -7.89
CA ASN A 217 -12.59 7.35 -7.41
C ASN A 217 -12.87 6.26 -6.37
N ALA A 218 -12.37 5.04 -6.59
CA ALA A 218 -12.52 3.93 -5.65
C ALA A 218 -11.89 4.25 -4.29
N VAL A 219 -10.70 4.86 -4.27
CA VAL A 219 -10.03 5.28 -3.04
C VAL A 219 -10.76 6.43 -2.34
N THR A 220 -11.28 7.41 -3.08
CA THR A 220 -12.07 8.51 -2.50
C THR A 220 -13.37 8.03 -1.86
N VAL A 221 -14.05 7.05 -2.45
CA VAL A 221 -15.25 6.43 -1.85
C VAL A 221 -14.93 5.77 -0.50
N VAL A 222 -13.73 5.21 -0.35
CA VAL A 222 -13.29 4.55 0.88
C VAL A 222 -12.80 5.54 1.93
N THR A 223 -12.02 6.54 1.53
CA THR A 223 -11.39 7.52 2.42
C THR A 223 -12.28 8.70 2.78
N GLY A 224 -13.26 9.04 1.93
CA GLY A 224 -13.98 10.30 2.02
C GLY A 224 -13.13 11.52 1.66
N LEU A 225 -11.86 11.34 1.27
CA LEU A 225 -10.95 12.43 0.91
C LEU A 225 -11.23 12.92 -0.52
N PRO A 226 -11.38 14.23 -0.73
CA PRO A 226 -11.58 14.79 -2.06
C PRO A 226 -10.34 14.53 -2.94
N GLN A 227 -10.58 14.30 -4.22
CA GLN A 227 -9.55 13.89 -5.16
C GLN A 227 -9.03 15.05 -6.00
N LEU A 228 -7.72 15.30 -5.93
CA LEU A 228 -7.06 16.27 -6.82
C LEU A 228 -7.12 15.82 -8.29
N GLY A 229 -7.01 14.51 -8.53
CA GLY A 229 -7.08 13.91 -9.87
C GLY A 229 -8.38 14.17 -10.63
N GLN A 230 -9.55 14.20 -9.97
CA GLN A 230 -10.81 14.54 -10.63
C GLN A 230 -10.82 15.99 -11.11
N MET A 231 -10.32 16.92 -10.30
CA MET A 231 -10.24 18.34 -10.71
C MET A 231 -9.24 18.53 -11.86
N LEU A 232 -8.09 17.86 -11.81
CA LEU A 232 -7.10 17.89 -12.89
C LEU A 232 -7.64 17.23 -14.16
N GLY A 233 -8.29 16.07 -14.05
CA GLY A 233 -8.95 15.38 -15.16
C GLY A 233 -10.03 16.26 -15.81
N LEU A 234 -10.85 16.94 -15.01
CA LEU A 234 -11.85 17.91 -15.48
C LEU A 234 -11.22 19.12 -16.17
N LEU A 235 -10.07 19.62 -15.68
CA LEU A 235 -9.33 20.70 -16.34
C LEU A 235 -8.71 20.26 -17.66
N ILE A 236 -8.27 19.01 -17.76
CA ILE A 236 -7.74 18.42 -19.00
C ILE A 236 -8.89 18.18 -19.99
N SER A 237 -10.04 17.71 -19.52
CA SER A 237 -11.21 17.44 -20.38
C SER A 237 -11.98 18.69 -20.78
N ASN A 238 -11.98 19.77 -19.98
CA ASN A 238 -12.61 21.06 -20.29
C ASN A 238 -11.68 22.00 -21.07
N ALA A 239 -10.45 21.58 -21.37
CA ALA A 239 -9.56 22.24 -22.33
C ALA A 239 -9.72 21.70 -23.77
N MET A 240 -10.65 20.74 -23.97
CA MET A 240 -11.26 20.41 -25.27
C MET A 240 -12.34 21.44 -25.63
#